data_AF-A0A086A893-F1
#
_entry.id   AF-A0A086A893-F1
#
_cell.length_a   1.000
_cell.length_b   1.000
_cell.length_c   1.000
_cell.angle_alpha   90.00
_cell.angle_beta   90.00
_cell.angle_gamma   90.00
#
_symmetry.space_group_name_H-M   'P 1'
#
loop_
_entity.id
_entity.type
_entity.pdbx_description
1 polymer ?
#
loop_
_entity_poly.entity_id
_entity_poly.type
_entity_poly.pdbx_seq_one_letter_code
_entity_poly.pdbx_strand_id
1 'polypeptide(L)'
;MKKSLKIVLFIGSCMLLCSCPASSFVMYKLVGSDNDSYREYYDLIDGSDTIRAKVGVLHSFIDKKTYLTVKLNHVKEKKYKVFSTAYGEISMTSEEPYIFNKELKSTKKRDTVMIENAGKRYYFTR
;
A
#
# COMPACT_ATOMS: atom_id res chain seq x y z
N MET A 1 12.65 37.16 -29.16
CA MET A 1 12.05 36.38 -28.06
C MET A 1 12.93 36.55 -26.81
N LYS A 2 12.45 37.24 -25.77
CA LYS A 2 13.26 37.59 -24.57
C LYS A 2 13.71 36.31 -23.83
N LYS A 3 14.96 36.26 -23.35
CA LYS A 3 15.60 35.08 -22.72
C LYS A 3 14.76 34.48 -21.58
N SER A 4 13.99 35.30 -20.87
CA SER A 4 13.09 34.88 -19.79
C SER A 4 11.97 33.93 -20.25
N LEU A 5 11.44 34.09 -21.47
CA LEU A 5 10.34 33.27 -21.96
C LEU A 5 10.76 31.80 -22.22
N LYS A 6 12.02 31.59 -22.60
CA LYS A 6 12.59 30.24 -22.81
C LYS A 6 12.74 29.46 -21.51
N ILE A 7 13.09 30.14 -20.42
CA ILE A 7 13.27 29.51 -19.10
C ILE A 7 11.91 29.08 -18.53
N VAL A 8 10.87 29.91 -18.68
CA VAL A 8 9.51 29.58 -18.23
C VAL A 8 8.95 28.37 -18.97
N LEU A 9 9.15 28.29 -20.30
CA LEU A 9 8.75 27.12 -21.09
C LEU A 9 9.51 25.85 -20.68
N PHE A 10 10.81 25.97 -20.40
CA PHE A 10 11.63 24.84 -19.94
C PHE A 10 11.18 24.33 -18.56
N ILE A 11 10.99 25.22 -17.59
CA ILE A 11 10.50 24.85 -16.24
C ILE A 11 9.09 24.28 -16.31
N GLY A 12 8.20 24.87 -17.13
CA GLY A 12 6.85 24.34 -17.36
C GLY A 12 6.86 22.93 -17.94
N SER A 13 7.79 22.64 -18.86
CA SER A 13 7.96 21.29 -19.43
C SER A 13 8.50 20.27 -18.41
N CYS A 14 9.40 20.67 -17.51
CA CYS A 14 9.90 19.79 -16.45
C CYS A 14 8.80 19.47 -15.42
N MET A 15 7.96 20.44 -15.05
CA MET A 15 6.85 20.22 -14.11
C MET A 15 5.79 19.26 -14.66
N LEU A 16 5.54 19.28 -15.98
CA LEU A 16 4.64 18.34 -16.65
C LEU A 16 5.21 16.91 -16.74
N LEU A 17 6.53 16.76 -16.82
CA LEU A 17 7.18 15.44 -16.79
C LEU A 17 7.28 14.85 -15.37
N CYS A 18 7.37 15.70 -14.34
CA CYS A 18 7.40 15.26 -12.95
C CYS A 18 6.01 14.96 -12.33
N SER A 19 4.92 15.28 -13.03
CA SER A 19 3.55 15.10 -12.52
C SER A 19 2.90 13.75 -12.88
N CYS A 20 3.63 12.86 -13.57
CA CYS A 20 3.16 11.49 -13.76
C CYS A 20 3.37 10.71 -12.45
N PRO A 21 2.30 10.23 -11.78
CA PRO A 21 2.44 9.50 -10.53
C PRO A 21 3.25 8.23 -10.78
N ALA A 22 4.30 8.00 -9.97
CA ALA A 22 5.18 6.84 -10.12
C ALA A 22 4.47 5.50 -9.84
N SER A 23 3.30 5.54 -9.19
CA SER A 23 2.46 4.36 -8.93
C SER A 23 1.00 4.74 -8.71
N SER A 24 0.11 3.75 -8.79
CA SER A 24 -1.29 3.85 -8.34
C SER A 24 -1.59 2.77 -7.30
N PHE A 25 -2.36 3.11 -6.27
CA PHE A 25 -2.65 2.20 -5.16
C PHE A 25 -4.17 2.02 -5.00
N VAL A 26 -4.65 0.79 -5.12
CA VAL A 26 -6.05 0.43 -4.91
C VAL A 26 -6.19 -0.19 -3.53
N MET A 27 -6.71 0.57 -2.58
CA MET A 27 -6.79 0.21 -1.18
C MET A 27 -7.93 -0.78 -0.90
N TYR A 28 -7.66 -1.76 -0.01
CA TYR A 28 -8.67 -2.70 0.47
C TYR A 28 -9.38 -2.10 1.67
N LYS A 29 -10.64 -2.48 1.89
CA LYS A 29 -11.45 -2.10 3.05
C LYS A 29 -11.20 -3.04 4.22
N LEU A 30 -11.08 -2.49 5.43
CA LEU A 30 -11.06 -3.27 6.66
C LEU A 30 -12.48 -3.83 6.92
N VAL A 31 -12.60 -5.14 7.10
CA VAL A 31 -13.88 -5.80 7.38
C VAL A 31 -14.40 -5.34 8.74
N GLY A 32 -15.68 -4.93 8.78
CA GLY A 32 -16.32 -4.40 9.99
C GLY A 32 -15.98 -2.93 10.29
N SER A 33 -15.32 -2.21 9.38
CA SER A 33 -15.14 -0.77 9.50
C SER A 33 -16.38 -0.04 8.95
N ASP A 34 -17.01 0.79 9.78
CA ASP A 34 -18.12 1.66 9.36
C ASP A 34 -17.64 2.90 8.55
N ASN A 35 -16.33 3.03 8.33
CA ASN A 35 -15.77 4.16 7.60
C ASN A 35 -15.75 3.89 6.09
N ASP A 36 -16.73 4.45 5.38
CA ASP A 36 -16.70 4.56 3.91
C ASP A 36 -15.83 5.73 3.41
N SER A 37 -15.22 6.50 4.30
CA SER A 37 -14.31 7.59 3.94
C SER A 37 -12.98 7.06 3.41
N TYR A 38 -12.42 7.75 2.40
CA TYR A 38 -11.11 7.44 1.82
C TYR A 38 -10.03 7.69 2.88
N ARG A 39 -9.58 6.63 3.55
CA ARG A 39 -8.44 6.68 4.48
C ARG A 39 -7.18 6.26 3.76
N GLU A 40 -6.04 6.83 4.14
CA GLU A 40 -4.75 6.34 3.66
C GLU A 40 -4.27 5.11 4.46
N TYR A 41 -4.69 5.02 5.73
CA TYR A 41 -4.33 3.97 6.68
C TYR A 41 -5.54 3.60 7.55
N TYR A 42 -5.60 2.34 7.98
CA TYR A 42 -6.48 1.86 9.04
C TYR A 42 -5.70 1.70 10.34
N ASP A 43 -6.28 2.12 11.45
CA ASP A 43 -5.73 1.89 12.78
C ASP A 43 -6.16 0.50 13.28
N LEU A 44 -5.18 -0.35 13.61
CA LEU A 44 -5.38 -1.69 14.15
C LEU A 44 -4.98 -1.68 15.63
N ILE A 45 -5.96 -1.97 16.50
CA ILE A 45 -5.79 -1.91 17.96
C ILE A 45 -5.27 -3.24 18.50
N ASP A 46 -3.97 -3.28 18.77
CA ASP A 46 -3.27 -4.48 19.19
C ASP A 46 -2.75 -4.38 20.63
N GLY A 47 -3.69 -4.55 21.58
CA GLY A 47 -3.40 -4.39 23.00
C GLY A 47 -3.42 -2.91 23.34
N SER A 48 -2.34 -2.40 23.94
CA SER A 48 -2.14 -0.96 24.17
C SER A 48 -1.57 -0.21 22.96
N ASP A 49 -1.18 -0.91 21.89
CA ASP A 49 -0.58 -0.30 20.71
C ASP A 49 -1.60 -0.08 19.59
N THR A 50 -1.36 0.96 18.80
CA THR A 50 -2.09 1.23 17.56
C THR A 50 -1.13 1.12 16.38
N ILE A 51 -1.38 0.16 15.48
CA ILE A 51 -0.61 -0.03 14.25
C ILE A 51 -1.38 0.59 13.10
N ARG A 52 -0.70 1.32 12.23
CA ARG A 52 -1.30 1.88 11.02
C ARG A 52 -1.06 0.94 9.84
N ALA A 53 -2.12 0.33 9.33
CA ALA A 53 -2.07 -0.60 8.23
C ALA A 53 -2.58 0.02 6.93
N LYS A 54 -1.84 -0.15 5.85
CA LYS A 54 -2.27 0.17 4.48
C LYS A 54 -2.16 -1.11 3.65
N VAL A 55 -3.30 -1.61 3.20
CA VAL A 55 -3.42 -2.87 2.46
C VAL A 55 -4.04 -2.58 1.12
N GLY A 56 -3.46 -3.12 0.05
CA GLY A 56 -4.01 -2.92 -1.29
C GLY A 56 -3.11 -3.37 -2.41
N VAL A 57 -3.55 -3.07 -3.62
CA VAL A 57 -2.84 -3.39 -4.86
C VAL A 57 -2.08 -2.16 -5.34
N LEU A 58 -0.75 -2.26 -5.34
CA LEU A 58 0.15 -1.26 -5.90
C LEU A 58 0.44 -1.62 -7.36
N HIS A 59 0.06 -0.76 -8.30
CA HIS A 59 0.53 -0.81 -9.68
C HIS A 59 1.70 0.16 -9.80
N SER A 60 2.89 -0.37 -9.99
CA SER A 60 4.11 0.40 -10.17
C SER A 60 4.33 0.65 -11.67
N PHE A 61 4.48 1.91 -12.04
CA PHE A 61 4.73 2.30 -13.43
C PHE A 61 6.21 2.22 -13.80
N ILE A 62 7.10 2.17 -12.80
CA ILE A 62 8.57 2.11 -12.99
C ILE A 62 8.97 0.74 -13.53
N ASP A 63 8.58 -0.32 -12.84
CA ASP A 63 8.89 -1.72 -13.22
C ASP A 63 7.74 -2.42 -13.97
N LYS A 64 6.63 -1.70 -14.20
CA LYS A 64 5.41 -2.21 -14.86
C LYS A 64 4.84 -3.46 -14.18
N LYS A 65 5.05 -3.60 -12.88
CA LYS A 65 4.56 -4.73 -12.08
C LYS A 65 3.43 -4.31 -11.16
N THR A 66 2.66 -5.31 -10.76
CA THR A 66 1.58 -5.15 -9.80
C THR A 66 1.89 -5.96 -8.56
N TYR A 67 1.69 -5.37 -7.39
CA TYR A 67 1.98 -5.99 -6.11
C TYR A 67 0.76 -5.94 -5.21
N LEU A 68 0.51 -7.03 -4.49
CA LEU A 68 -0.25 -6.96 -3.26
C LEU A 68 0.71 -6.46 -2.18
N THR A 69 0.37 -5.32 -1.58
CA THR A 69 1.20 -4.63 -0.61
C THR A 69 0.46 -4.49 0.70
N VAL A 70 1.10 -4.92 1.79
CA VAL A 70 0.71 -4.62 3.16
C VAL A 70 1.82 -3.81 3.79
N LYS A 71 1.52 -2.57 4.17
CA LYS A 71 2.43 -1.67 4.88
C LYS A 71 1.92 -1.47 6.29
N LEU A 72 2.75 -1.79 7.27
CA LEU A 72 2.50 -1.59 8.70
C LEU A 72 3.48 -0.53 9.22
N ASN A 73 2.92 0.53 9.77
CA ASN A 73 3.68 1.59 10.45
C ASN A 73 3.43 1.52 11.96
N HIS A 74 4.38 2.05 12.75
CA HIS A 74 4.33 2.05 14.22
C HIS A 74 4.34 0.63 14.84
N VAL A 75 5.03 -0.30 14.20
CA VAL A 75 5.23 -1.66 14.72
C VAL A 75 6.32 -1.63 15.80
N LYS A 76 5.97 -1.99 17.04
CA LYS A 76 6.93 -2.20 18.13
C LYS A 76 7.22 -3.69 18.27
N GLU A 77 8.40 -4.15 17.86
CA GLU A 77 8.98 -5.49 18.13
C GLU A 77 8.04 -6.71 17.91
N LYS A 78 6.96 -6.54 17.15
CA LYS A 78 5.89 -7.53 16.97
C LYS A 78 6.06 -8.27 15.64
N LYS A 79 5.90 -9.59 15.67
CA LYS A 79 5.95 -10.44 14.48
C LYS A 79 4.57 -10.56 13.86
N TYR A 80 4.32 -9.78 12.82
CA TYR A 80 3.09 -9.89 12.02
C TYR A 80 3.23 -10.99 10.96
N LYS A 81 2.20 -11.82 10.83
CA LYS A 81 2.02 -12.73 9.70
C LYS A 81 0.97 -12.15 8.77
N VAL A 82 1.25 -12.18 7.47
CA VAL A 82 0.34 -11.70 6.44
C VAL A 82 -0.02 -12.85 5.52
N PHE A 83 -1.31 -13.04 5.28
CA PHE A 83 -1.83 -14.10 4.42
C PHE A 83 -2.85 -13.54 3.44
N SER A 84 -2.79 -13.96 2.17
CA SER A 84 -3.86 -13.73 1.19
C SER A 84 -4.54 -15.04 0.83
N THR A 85 -5.87 -15.03 0.77
CA THR A 85 -6.65 -16.20 0.33
C THR A 85 -6.32 -16.66 -1.09
N ALA A 86 -5.82 -15.77 -1.95
CA ALA A 86 -5.44 -16.11 -3.32
C ALA A 86 -3.96 -16.46 -3.51
N TYR A 87 -3.09 -16.01 -2.60
CA TYR A 87 -1.63 -16.08 -2.79
C TYR A 87 -0.85 -16.71 -1.63
N GLY A 88 -1.53 -17.16 -0.59
CA GLY A 88 -0.92 -17.79 0.58
C GLY A 88 -0.24 -16.78 1.50
N GLU A 89 0.72 -17.27 2.29
CA GLU A 89 1.54 -16.42 3.17
C GLU A 89 2.41 -15.46 2.36
N ILE A 90 2.43 -14.20 2.76
CA ILE A 90 3.18 -13.13 2.12
C ILE A 90 4.40 -12.83 2.99
N SER A 91 5.59 -12.96 2.39
CA SER A 91 6.84 -12.66 3.07
C SER A 91 7.07 -11.16 3.20
N MET A 92 7.71 -10.79 4.29
CA MET A 92 8.20 -9.44 4.49
C MET A 92 9.32 -9.12 3.51
N THR A 93 9.32 -7.91 2.99
CA THR A 93 10.28 -7.38 2.01
C THR A 93 11.05 -6.17 2.53
N SER A 94 10.56 -5.51 3.58
CA SER A 94 11.26 -4.43 4.28
C SER A 94 10.87 -4.44 5.76
N GLU A 95 11.84 -4.20 6.63
CA GLU A 95 11.66 -4.19 8.09
C GLU A 95 11.22 -2.83 8.61
N GLU A 96 11.62 -1.71 7.99
CA GLU A 96 11.21 -0.37 8.43
C GLU A 96 10.94 0.57 7.24
N PRO A 97 9.67 0.95 6.99
CA PRO A 97 8.45 0.38 7.58
C PRO A 97 8.28 -1.10 7.22
N TYR A 98 7.49 -1.83 8.02
CA TYR A 98 7.21 -3.24 7.78
C TYR A 98 6.37 -3.37 6.50
N ILE A 99 6.98 -3.85 5.42
CA ILE A 99 6.32 -3.99 4.11
C ILE A 99 6.33 -5.45 3.70
N PHE A 100 5.16 -5.99 3.40
CA PHE A 100 4.96 -7.30 2.81
C PHE A 100 4.48 -7.11 1.39
N ASN A 101 5.22 -7.65 0.43
CA ASN A 101 4.89 -7.52 -1.00
C ASN A 101 4.81 -8.90 -1.65
N LYS A 102 3.78 -9.09 -2.47
CA LYS A 102 3.66 -10.23 -3.38
C LYS A 102 3.40 -9.72 -4.79
N GLU A 103 4.29 -10.03 -5.72
CA GLU A 103 4.04 -9.76 -7.15
C GLU A 103 2.83 -10.54 -7.64
N LEU A 104 1.88 -9.84 -8.27
CA LEU A 104 0.64 -10.40 -8.79
C LEU A 104 0.76 -10.60 -10.30
N LYS A 105 0.51 -11.84 -10.75
CA LYS A 105 0.35 -12.14 -12.19
C LYS A 105 -0.98 -11.67 -12.76
N SER A 106 -1.99 -11.45 -11.90
CA SER A 106 -3.33 -10.99 -12.29
C SER A 106 -4.05 -10.38 -11.10
N THR A 107 -4.80 -9.30 -11.35
CA THR A 107 -5.67 -8.63 -10.36
C THR A 107 -7.14 -9.00 -10.51
N LYS A 108 -7.49 -10.00 -11.34
CA LYS A 108 -8.90 -10.39 -11.56
C LYS A 108 -9.51 -11.17 -10.40
N LYS A 109 -8.70 -11.85 -9.60
CA LYS A 109 -9.18 -12.61 -8.45
C LYS A 109 -9.54 -11.66 -7.32
N ARG A 110 -10.74 -11.82 -6.75
CA ARG A 110 -11.04 -11.25 -5.43
C ARG A 110 -10.23 -12.01 -4.39
N ASP A 111 -9.57 -11.29 -3.50
CA ASP A 111 -8.84 -11.88 -2.40
C ASP A 111 -9.14 -11.13 -1.11
N THR A 112 -8.87 -11.82 -0.01
CA THR A 112 -8.96 -11.29 1.35
C THR A 112 -7.58 -11.41 1.96
N VAL A 113 -7.11 -10.33 2.56
CA VAL A 113 -5.83 -10.29 3.24
C VAL A 113 -6.09 -10.33 4.73
N MET A 114 -5.42 -11.26 5.40
CA MET A 114 -5.41 -11.37 6.85
C MET A 114 -4.06 -10.89 7.37
N ILE A 115 -4.10 -10.04 8.38
CA ILE A 115 -2.94 -9.66 9.19
C ILE A 115 -3.14 -10.29 10.56
N GLU A 116 -2.21 -11.14 10.98
CA GLU A 116 -2.27 -11.84 12.26
C GLU A 116 -1.10 -11.43 13.16
N ASN A 117 -1.39 -11.17 14.44
CA ASN A 117 -0.40 -11.07 15.50
C ASN A 117 -0.98 -11.60 16.81
N ALA A 118 -0.23 -12.44 17.53
CA ALA A 118 -0.59 -12.96 18.85
C ALA A 118 -2.04 -13.50 18.94
N GLY A 119 -2.52 -14.16 17.88
CA GLY A 119 -3.88 -14.70 17.79
C GLY A 119 -4.98 -13.70 17.39
N LYS A 120 -4.69 -12.39 17.35
CA LYS A 120 -5.58 -11.39 16.77
C LYS A 120 -5.46 -11.38 15.25
N ARG A 121 -6.60 -11.28 14.57
CA ARG A 121 -6.70 -11.31 13.10
C ARG A 121 -7.49 -10.11 12.60
N TYR A 122 -6.92 -9.42 11.62
CA TYR A 122 -7.56 -8.31 10.91
C TYR A 122 -7.73 -8.69 9.46
N TYR A 123 -8.93 -8.50 8.92
CA TYR A 123 -9.27 -8.92 7.56
C TYR A 123 -9.52 -7.71 6.67
N PHE A 124 -8.95 -7.74 5.47
CA PHE A 124 -9.10 -6.69 4.47
C PHE A 124 -9.62 -7.27 3.17
N THR A 125 -10.64 -6.65 2.59
CA THR A 125 -11.27 -7.10 1.34
C THR A 125 -11.22 -6.00 0.30
N ARG A 126 -11.04 -6.38 -0.95
CA ARG A 126 -11.13 -5.46 -2.08
C ARG A 126 -12.56 -4.98 -2.35
#